data_AF-A0A6M5Y4R4-F1
#
_entry.id   AF-A0A6M5Y4R4-F1
#
_cell.length_a   1.000
_cell.length_b   1.000
_cell.length_c   1.000
_cell.angle_alpha   90.00
_cell.angle_beta   90.00
_cell.angle_gamma   90.00
#
_symmetry.space_group_name_H-M   'P 1'
#
loop_
_entity.id
_entity.type
_entity.pdbx_description
1 polymer ?
#
loop_
_entity_poly.entity_id
_entity_poly.type
_entity_poly.pdbx_seq_one_letter_code
_entity_poly.pdbx_strand_id
1 'polypeptide(L)'
;MESIYNWLLQSMGNEGNWYTILNVYPETTPGESRYLDVMARTKDFEIVNFLIYSPKNGDGSGDEPDELNGRTVLEKIIFADEHQVFDFIADNKRPGVENPQPQAGIEVLLLEPTDEQSFERRQ
;
A
#
# COMPACT_ATOMS: atom_id res chain seq x y z
N MET A 1 -4.22 -4.64 -10.13
CA MET A 1 -4.42 -3.55 -9.17
C MET A 1 -5.80 -2.91 -9.22
N GLU A 2 -6.52 -2.95 -10.35
CA GLU A 2 -7.82 -2.30 -10.49
C GLU A 2 -8.85 -2.79 -9.45
N SER A 3 -8.80 -4.09 -9.06
CA SER A 3 -9.66 -4.61 -8.01
C SER A 3 -9.31 -4.01 -6.64
N ILE A 4 -8.02 -3.87 -6.32
CA ILE A 4 -7.54 -3.29 -5.06
C ILE A 4 -8.00 -1.86 -4.91
N TYR A 5 -7.73 -1.07 -5.94
CA TYR A 5 -8.11 0.32 -5.98
C TYR A 5 -9.63 0.51 -5.81
N ASN A 6 -10.43 -0.26 -6.54
CA ASN A 6 -11.90 -0.16 -6.46
C ASN A 6 -12.44 -0.54 -5.07
N TRP A 7 -11.88 -1.56 -4.42
CA TRP A 7 -12.28 -1.93 -3.06
C TRP A 7 -11.84 -0.90 -2.02
N LEU A 8 -10.64 -0.33 -2.15
CA LEU A 8 -10.15 0.72 -1.25
C LEU A 8 -11.06 1.95 -1.29
N LEU A 9 -11.50 2.35 -2.48
CA LEU A 9 -12.46 3.43 -2.66
C LEU A 9 -13.79 3.14 -1.96
N GLN A 10 -14.29 1.90 -2.04
CA GLN A 10 -15.52 1.50 -1.36
C GLN A 10 -15.37 1.43 0.16
N SER A 11 -14.15 1.26 0.65
CA SER A 11 -13.82 1.13 2.08
C SER A 11 -13.57 2.47 2.78
N MET A 12 -13.65 3.60 2.05
CA MET A 12 -13.52 4.93 2.63
C MET A 12 -14.59 5.18 3.70
N GLY A 13 -14.15 5.55 4.91
CA GLY A 13 -15.05 5.84 6.02
C GLY A 13 -15.72 4.63 6.68
N ASN A 14 -15.29 3.39 6.39
CA ASN A 14 -15.76 2.20 7.09
C ASN A 14 -14.94 1.96 8.37
N GLU A 15 -15.57 2.13 9.55
CA GLU A 15 -14.96 1.91 10.87
C GLU A 15 -14.84 0.43 11.26
N GLY A 16 -15.51 -0.48 10.54
CA GLY A 16 -15.43 -1.92 10.79
C GLY A 16 -14.09 -2.54 10.40
N ASN A 17 -13.39 -1.90 9.47
CA ASN A 17 -12.10 -2.35 8.96
C ASN A 17 -10.98 -2.04 9.96
N TRP A 18 -9.92 -2.85 9.92
CA TRP A 18 -8.70 -2.59 10.69
C TRP A 18 -8.05 -1.26 10.30
N TYR A 19 -8.03 -0.96 9.00
CA TYR A 19 -7.67 0.36 8.50
C TYR A 19 -8.88 1.03 7.87
N THR A 20 -9.26 2.19 8.41
CA THR A 20 -10.17 3.11 7.74
C THR A 20 -9.39 3.91 6.72
N ILE A 21 -9.74 3.78 5.44
CA ILE A 21 -9.07 4.49 4.35
C ILE A 21 -9.47 5.96 4.38
N LEU A 22 -8.48 6.85 4.43
CA LEU A 22 -8.66 8.30 4.44
C LEU A 22 -8.47 8.88 3.04
N ASN A 23 -7.45 8.42 2.31
CA ASN A 23 -7.20 8.86 0.94
C ASN A 23 -6.44 7.80 0.14
N VAL A 24 -6.62 7.83 -1.18
CA VAL A 24 -5.93 6.96 -2.13
C VAL A 24 -5.51 7.78 -3.34
N TYR A 25 -4.21 7.76 -3.66
CA TYR A 25 -3.66 8.41 -4.82
C TYR A 25 -3.12 7.36 -5.80
N PRO A 26 -3.84 7.12 -6.92
CA PRO A 26 -3.31 6.31 -8.00
C PRO A 26 -2.40 7.15 -8.90
N GLU A 27 -1.38 6.52 -9.49
CA GLU A 27 -0.66 7.12 -10.61
C GLU A 27 -1.57 7.12 -11.86
N THR A 28 -1.79 8.29 -12.45
CA THR A 28 -2.85 8.53 -13.46
C THR A 28 -2.45 8.23 -14.90
N THR A 29 -1.22 7.76 -15.17
CA THR A 29 -0.76 7.49 -16.55
C THR A 29 -1.26 6.12 -17.03
N PRO A 30 -2.18 6.05 -18.00
CA PRO A 30 -2.68 4.77 -18.51
C PRO A 30 -1.54 3.98 -19.15
N GLY A 31 -1.24 2.81 -18.60
CA GLY A 31 -0.20 1.89 -19.10
C GLY A 31 1.07 1.81 -18.26
N GLU A 32 1.23 2.67 -17.24
CA GLU A 32 2.43 2.66 -16.38
C GLU A 32 2.16 2.71 -14.88
N SER A 33 0.92 2.81 -14.39
CA SER A 33 0.63 2.91 -12.95
C SER A 33 1.32 1.79 -12.15
N ARG A 34 2.40 2.14 -11.43
CA ARG A 34 3.21 1.14 -10.70
C ARG A 34 2.77 0.95 -9.26
N TYR A 35 2.10 1.94 -8.66
CA TYR A 35 1.79 1.95 -7.24
C TYR A 35 0.46 2.64 -6.90
N LEU A 36 -0.01 2.40 -5.68
CA LEU A 36 -1.09 3.11 -4.99
C LEU A 36 -0.53 3.65 -3.67
N ASP A 37 -0.64 4.96 -3.45
CA ASP A 37 -0.35 5.59 -2.15
C ASP A 37 -1.64 5.73 -1.36
N VAL A 38 -1.69 5.20 -0.15
CA VAL A 38 -2.89 5.09 0.66
C VAL A 38 -2.62 5.67 2.04
N MET A 39 -3.34 6.73 2.39
CA MET A 39 -3.37 7.22 3.76
C MET A 39 -4.52 6.56 4.49
N ALA A 40 -4.25 5.97 5.64
CA ALA A 40 -5.24 5.25 6.42
C ALA A 40 -5.10 5.52 7.91
N ARG A 41 -6.16 5.19 8.65
CA ARG A 41 -6.20 5.29 10.11
C ARG A 41 -6.45 3.91 10.72
N THR A 42 -5.66 3.55 11.72
CA THR A 42 -5.86 2.31 12.49
C THR A 42 -7.07 2.41 13.42
N LYS A 43 -7.50 1.27 13.97
CA LYS A 43 -8.54 1.22 15.02
C LYS A 43 -8.18 2.02 16.29
N ASP A 44 -6.88 2.22 16.54
CA ASP A 44 -6.37 3.01 17.67
C ASP A 44 -6.16 4.50 17.31
N PHE A 45 -6.73 4.95 16.17
CA PHE A 45 -6.65 6.32 15.66
C PHE A 45 -5.26 6.80 15.21
N GLU A 46 -4.30 5.88 15.05
CA GLU A 46 -2.99 6.22 14.48
C GLU A 46 -3.08 6.37 12.97
N ILE A 47 -2.40 7.37 12.41
CA ILE A 47 -2.33 7.58 10.96
C ILE A 47 -1.12 6.83 10.42
N VAL A 48 -1.34 6.07 9.36
CA VAL A 48 -0.31 5.32 8.65
C VAL A 48 -0.45 5.55 7.16
N ASN A 49 0.66 5.39 6.45
CA ASN A 49 0.67 5.40 5.00
C ASN A 49 1.07 4.03 4.45
N PHE A 50 0.39 3.59 3.39
CA PHE A 50 0.77 2.43 2.63
C PHE A 50 1.20 2.81 1.22
N LEU A 51 2.30 2.23 0.75
CA LEU A 51 2.65 2.20 -0.65
C LEU A 51 2.46 0.77 -1.17
N ILE A 52 1.47 0.56 -2.02
CA ILE A 52 1.10 -0.75 -2.58
C ILE A 52 1.54 -0.81 -4.02
N TYR A 53 2.42 -1.72 -4.40
CA TYR A 53 2.96 -1.79 -5.76
C TYR A 53 3.32 -3.21 -6.19
N SER A 54 3.49 -3.43 -7.49
CA SER A 54 3.95 -4.70 -8.05
C SER A 54 5.27 -4.48 -8.78
N PRO A 55 6.39 -5.06 -8.34
CA PRO A 55 7.69 -4.85 -8.95
C PRO A 55 7.74 -5.44 -10.37
N LYS A 56 8.27 -4.66 -11.33
CA LYS A 56 8.28 -5.02 -12.76
C LYS A 56 8.99 -6.33 -13.11
N ASN A 57 9.98 -6.74 -12.31
CA ASN A 57 10.82 -7.90 -12.61
C ASN A 57 10.47 -9.15 -11.79
N GLY A 58 9.48 -9.07 -10.89
CA GLY A 58 8.99 -10.23 -10.15
C GLY A 58 9.99 -10.95 -9.24
N ASP A 59 11.18 -10.37 -9.06
CA ASP A 59 12.28 -10.90 -8.27
C ASP A 59 12.31 -10.34 -6.83
N GLY A 60 11.36 -9.47 -6.48
CA GLY A 60 11.30 -8.80 -5.17
C GLY A 60 12.47 -7.83 -4.92
N SER A 61 13.33 -7.64 -5.94
CA SER A 61 14.44 -6.68 -5.96
C SER A 61 14.19 -5.57 -6.98
N GLY A 62 12.94 -5.35 -7.37
CA GLY A 62 12.57 -4.18 -8.15
C GLY A 62 12.97 -2.92 -7.40
N ASP A 63 13.60 -1.99 -8.11
CA ASP A 63 13.94 -0.66 -7.59
C ASP A 63 12.74 -0.14 -6.80
N GLU A 64 12.98 0.24 -5.53
CA GLU A 64 11.95 0.87 -4.71
C GLU A 64 11.33 2.02 -5.52
N PRO A 65 9.99 2.19 -5.48
CA PRO A 65 9.36 3.24 -6.26
C PRO A 65 10.04 4.57 -5.95
N ASP A 66 10.27 5.40 -6.97
CA ASP A 66 10.84 6.74 -6.76
C ASP A 66 9.99 7.54 -5.75
N GLU A 67 8.73 7.16 -5.53
CA GLU A 67 7.80 7.71 -4.56
C GLU A 67 8.13 7.40 -3.09
N LEU A 68 9.09 6.51 -2.84
CA LEU A 68 9.67 6.33 -1.53
C LEU A 68 10.57 7.52 -1.11
N ASN A 69 10.94 8.40 -2.06
CA ASN A 69 11.86 9.55 -1.89
C ASN A 69 11.77 10.24 -0.51
N GLY A 70 12.64 9.80 0.43
CA GLY A 70 12.78 10.37 1.76
C GLY A 70 11.74 9.94 2.81
N ARG A 71 10.86 8.99 2.51
CA ARG A 71 9.88 8.42 3.46
C ARG A 71 10.52 7.27 4.25
N THR A 72 10.26 7.22 5.56
CA THR A 72 10.72 6.12 6.41
C THR A 72 9.83 4.90 6.21
N VAL A 73 10.42 3.79 5.74
CA VAL A 73 9.76 2.48 5.72
C VAL A 73 9.80 1.88 7.12
N LEU A 74 8.63 1.67 7.70
CA LEU A 74 8.47 0.98 8.99
C LEU A 74 8.46 -0.53 8.78
N GLU A 75 7.79 -0.99 7.72
CA GLU A 75 7.63 -2.41 7.43
C GLU A 75 7.43 -2.65 5.93
N LYS A 76 8.00 -3.74 5.41
CA LYS A 76 7.74 -4.26 4.06
C LYS A 76 7.06 -5.61 4.18
N ILE A 77 5.90 -5.76 3.55
CA ILE A 77 5.13 -7.01 3.50
C ILE A 77 4.94 -7.40 2.03
N ILE A 78 5.20 -8.66 1.73
CA ILE A 78 5.04 -9.21 0.37
C ILE A 78 3.84 -10.16 0.38
N PHE A 79 2.92 -9.93 -0.53
CA PHE A 79 1.69 -10.69 -0.71
C PHE A 79 1.73 -11.44 -2.04
N ALA A 80 1.17 -12.64 -2.08
CA ALA A 80 1.10 -13.43 -3.30
C ALA A 80 0.08 -12.85 -4.30
N ASP A 81 -1.01 -12.27 -3.80
CA ASP A 81 -2.11 -11.77 -4.60
C ASP A 81 -2.88 -10.63 -3.92
N GLU A 82 -3.86 -10.08 -4.65
CA GLU A 82 -4.69 -8.97 -4.21
C GLU A 82 -5.63 -9.32 -3.04
N HIS A 83 -6.06 -10.58 -2.94
CA HIS A 83 -6.94 -11.02 -1.88
C HIS A 83 -6.27 -10.97 -0.52
N GLN A 84 -4.99 -11.33 -0.45
CA GLN A 84 -4.24 -11.22 0.80
C GLN A 84 -4.00 -9.77 1.22
N VAL A 85 -3.85 -8.85 0.26
CA VAL A 85 -3.78 -7.40 0.56
C VAL A 85 -5.10 -6.92 1.15
N PHE A 86 -6.25 -7.37 0.63
CA PHE A 86 -7.56 -7.06 1.20
C PHE A 86 -7.72 -7.57 2.62
N ASP A 87 -7.39 -8.84 2.84
CA ASP A 87 -7.47 -9.45 4.16
C ASP A 87 -6.56 -8.73 5.17
N PHE A 88 -5.40 -8.25 4.73
CA PHE A 88 -4.53 -7.42 5.55
C PHE A 88 -5.18 -6.07 5.87
N ILE A 89 -5.71 -5.37 4.88
CA ILE A 89 -6.24 -4.03 5.10
C ILE A 89 -7.55 -4.06 5.92
N ALA A 90 -8.38 -5.08 5.69
CA ALA A 90 -9.66 -5.25 6.37
C ALA A 90 -9.51 -5.82 7.79
N ASP A 91 -8.69 -6.86 7.96
CA ASP A 91 -8.66 -7.68 9.19
C ASP A 91 -7.28 -7.75 9.86
N ASN A 92 -6.27 -7.04 9.36
CA ASN A 92 -4.86 -7.18 9.78
C ASN A 92 -4.30 -8.60 9.63
N LYS A 93 -4.86 -9.39 8.70
CA LYS A 93 -4.37 -10.75 8.43
C LYS A 93 -3.10 -10.67 7.60
N ARG A 94 -1.99 -11.05 8.22
CA ARG A 94 -0.69 -11.12 7.56
C ARG A 94 -0.57 -12.41 6.74
N PRO A 95 0.21 -12.43 5.66
CA PRO A 95 0.43 -13.65 4.89
C PRO A 95 1.09 -14.70 5.81
N GLY A 96 0.64 -15.94 5.71
CA GLY A 96 1.23 -17.05 6.47
C GLY A 96 2.68 -17.25 6.05
N VAL A 97 3.56 -17.57 7.00
CA VAL A 97 5.02 -17.76 6.80
C VAL A 97 5.35 -19.01 5.96
N GLU A 98 4.35 -19.66 5.37
CA GLU A 98 4.52 -20.89 4.61
C GLU A 98 5.00 -20.56 3.19
N ASN A 99 6.33 -20.64 3.03
CA ASN A 99 7.18 -20.50 1.83
C ASN A 99 7.50 -19.08 1.35
N PRO A 100 8.75 -18.59 1.59
CA PRO A 100 9.33 -17.47 0.87
C PRO A 100 9.77 -17.96 -0.51
N GLN A 101 8.82 -18.28 -1.39
CA GLN A 101 9.14 -18.40 -2.80
C GLN A 101 9.23 -16.97 -3.37
N PRO A 102 10.29 -16.65 -4.14
CA PRO A 102 10.40 -15.39 -4.86
C PRO A 102 9.42 -15.46 -6.03
N GLN A 103 8.13 -15.37 -5.73
CA GLN A 103 7.11 -15.12 -6.72
C GLN A 103 6.88 -13.62 -6.78
N ALA A 104 6.71 -13.13 -8.00
CA ALA A 104 6.34 -11.76 -8.33
C ALA A 104 5.06 -11.35 -7.57
N GLY A 105 5.23 -10.91 -6.33
CA GLY A 105 4.14 -10.57 -5.42
C GLY A 105 3.78 -9.09 -5.44
N ILE A 106 2.70 -8.76 -4.76
CA ILE A 106 2.35 -7.37 -4.45
C ILE A 106 3.10 -6.99 -3.19
N GLU A 107 3.85 -5.90 -3.25
CA GLU A 107 4.55 -5.34 -2.12
C GLU A 107 3.73 -4.23 -1.49
N VAL A 108 3.62 -4.27 -0.16
CA VAL A 108 3.01 -3.21 0.65
C VAL A 108 4.06 -2.71 1.62
N LEU A 109 4.38 -1.43 1.50
CA LEU A 109 5.26 -0.75 2.44
C LEU A 109 4.40 0.04 3.42
N LEU A 110 4.54 -0.23 4.70
CA LEU A 110 4.04 0.60 5.78
C LEU A 110 5.05 1.71 6.02
N LEU A 111 4.61 2.95 5.93
CA LEU A 111 5.44 4.14 6.02
C LEU A 111 4.99 5.00 7.20
N GLU A 112 5.93 5.75 7.77
CA GLU A 112 5.59 6.81 8.72
C GLU A 112 4.62 7.82 8.06
N PRO A 113 3.67 8.37 8.82
CA PRO A 113 2.87 9.49 8.34
C PRO A 113 3.80 10.67 8.00
N THR A 114 3.78 11.10 6.75
CA THR A 114 4.44 12.34 6.34
C THR A 114 3.57 13.51 6.78
N ASP A 115 4.14 14.46 7.53
CA ASP A 115 3.49 15.73 7.81
C ASP A 115 3.05 16.38 6.47
N GLU A 116 1.80 16.84 6.41
CA GLU A 116 1.11 17.38 5.22
C GLU A 116 1.89 18.48 4.48
N GLN A 117 2.93 19.08 5.10
CA GLN A 117 3.80 20.08 4.46
C GLN A 117 4.71 19.52 3.34
N SER A 118 4.74 18.21 3.14
CA SER A 118 5.59 17.58 2.11
C SER A 118 4.90 17.51 0.73
N PHE A 119 3.57 17.65 0.67
CA PHE A 119 2.81 17.61 -0.59
C PHE A 119 2.76 18.97 -1.31
N GLU A 120 3.07 20.10 -0.64
CA GLU A 120 3.02 21.44 -1.24
C GLU A 120 4.29 21.86 -2.01
N ARG A 121 5.33 21.00 -2.13
CA ARG A 121 6.53 21.32 -2.95
C ARG A 121 6.52 20.73 -4.35
N ARG A 122 5.36 20.61 -4.98
CA ARG A 122 5.24 20.29 -6.40
C ARG A 122 4.23 21.21 -7.08
N GLN A 123 4.60 22.49 -7.22
CA GLN A 123 4.19 23.32 -8.36
C GLN A 123 5.41 23.59 -9.24
#